data_AF-A0A8J8TE17-F1
#
_entry.id   AF-A0A8J8TE17-F1
#
_cell.length_a   1.000
_cell.length_b   1.000
_cell.length_c   1.000
_cell.angle_alpha   90.00
_cell.angle_beta   90.00
_cell.angle_gamma   90.00
#
_symmetry.space_group_name_H-M   'P 1'
#
loop_
_entity.id
_entity.type
_entity.pdbx_description
1 polymer ?
#
loop_
_entity_poly.entity_id
_entity_poly.type
_entity_poly.pdbx_seq_one_letter_code
_entity_poly.pdbx_strand_id
1 'polypeptide(L)'
;MKKIILAVAIIAVFAMVTAPLGIAHINSVGTNNDLQIDPVSSEIATSQIDNLSKIAIVNIYSTDTDIKQIVEDISPNEILAIDSSTLSEFSINEGATVKEALYNGIPLVISGDSTSLMTIKGMSLVMNENADATAVYCDPVTKVIYYLSVESENNAEEIATEWIQSKMNETSGLSADSYGDVVVSEGWRYCQDTTKLNVSTVYEKLGEGNGKKFYAVKYGLQSVPTTDYRTADMTISCDVKHLNSIQDLISYAPTTTSGTSSVSVSLSLSASDSGVSGGVSKSWGYSVQDVMVNDRSDLSTDHFETFHDIDEDKNIGTVTYMINPGMLVSVSAGSQYYSEDNYQITQRIPYNHTWVWDPYYSYPVFDMSLRVLLDA
;
A
#
# COMPACT_ATOMS: atom_id res chain seq x y z
N MET A 1 19.98 24.34 -41.71
CA MET A 1 20.27 22.90 -41.90
C MET A 1 21.17 22.45 -40.76
N LYS A 2 20.92 21.23 -40.25
CA LYS A 2 21.57 20.51 -39.13
C LYS A 2 21.05 20.77 -37.71
N LYS A 3 20.12 19.89 -37.34
CA LYS A 3 19.80 19.41 -35.98
C LYS A 3 20.98 18.59 -35.42
N ILE A 4 21.23 18.70 -34.11
CA ILE A 4 21.87 17.70 -33.23
C ILE A 4 21.23 17.96 -31.84
N ILE A 5 20.08 17.36 -31.52
CA ILE A 5 19.87 16.15 -30.70
C ILE A 5 20.72 16.15 -29.41
N LEU A 6 20.09 16.58 -28.32
CA LEU A 6 20.55 16.41 -26.94
C LEU A 6 19.96 15.08 -26.44
N ALA A 7 20.83 14.10 -26.14
CA ALA A 7 20.42 12.85 -25.51
C ALA A 7 20.14 13.13 -24.02
N VAL A 8 18.89 13.00 -23.61
CA VAL A 8 18.51 12.96 -22.19
C VAL A 8 18.70 11.52 -21.71
N ALA A 9 19.59 11.34 -20.76
CA ALA A 9 19.76 10.07 -20.07
C ALA A 9 18.53 9.85 -19.16
N ILE A 10 17.66 8.92 -19.54
CA ILE A 10 16.59 8.41 -18.69
C ILE A 10 17.25 7.47 -17.68
N ILE A 11 17.34 7.89 -16.42
CA ILE A 11 17.72 7.02 -15.31
C ILE A 11 16.45 6.25 -14.93
N ALA A 12 16.37 4.99 -15.34
CA ALA A 12 15.35 4.07 -14.88
C ALA A 12 15.59 3.78 -13.39
N VAL A 13 14.72 4.29 -12.52
CA VAL A 13 14.70 3.96 -11.10
C VAL A 13 13.99 2.62 -10.95
N PHE A 14 14.76 1.53 -10.88
CA PHE A 14 14.25 0.22 -10.46
C PHE A 14 13.92 0.27 -8.97
N ALA A 15 12.64 0.42 -8.62
CA ALA A 15 12.16 0.11 -7.27
C ALA A 15 12.02 -1.41 -7.15
N MET A 16 13.01 -2.07 -6.56
CA MET A 16 12.85 -3.45 -6.08
C MET A 16 11.93 -3.43 -4.87
N VAL A 17 10.62 -3.55 -5.09
CA VAL A 17 9.69 -3.97 -4.04
C VAL A 17 9.90 -5.46 -3.85
N THR A 18 10.62 -5.84 -2.80
CA THR A 18 10.60 -7.23 -2.35
C THR A 18 9.20 -7.54 -1.86
N ALA A 19 8.45 -8.34 -2.62
CA ALA A 19 7.20 -8.92 -2.18
C ALA A 19 7.38 -9.58 -0.80
N PRO A 20 6.42 -9.48 0.13
CA PRO A 20 6.48 -10.21 1.38
C PRO A 20 6.46 -11.72 1.10
N LEU A 21 7.58 -12.36 1.42
CA LEU A 21 7.83 -13.80 1.60
C LEU A 21 6.57 -14.69 1.50
N GLY A 22 6.42 -15.35 0.35
CA GLY A 22 5.63 -16.58 0.25
C GLY A 22 6.27 -17.66 1.13
N ILE A 23 5.48 -18.24 2.03
CA ILE A 23 5.88 -19.36 2.89
C ILE A 23 6.18 -20.56 1.98
N ALA A 24 7.45 -20.95 1.89
CA ALA A 24 7.83 -22.19 1.23
C ALA A 24 7.27 -23.38 2.03
N HIS A 25 6.37 -24.13 1.40
CA HIS A 25 5.94 -25.44 1.87
C HIS A 25 7.12 -26.41 1.77
N ILE A 26 7.78 -26.69 2.89
CA ILE A 26 8.83 -27.71 2.97
C ILE A 26 8.15 -29.08 3.07
N ASN A 27 7.99 -29.75 1.92
CA ASN A 27 7.86 -31.20 1.93
C ASN A 27 9.26 -31.82 1.97
N SER A 28 9.61 -32.30 3.16
CA SER A 28 10.77 -33.16 3.40
C SER A 28 10.57 -34.50 2.70
N VAL A 29 11.38 -34.80 1.67
CA VAL A 29 11.93 -36.15 1.44
C VAL A 29 13.27 -36.04 0.68
N GLY A 30 14.37 -36.36 1.37
CA GLY A 30 15.40 -37.26 0.87
C GLY A 30 16.39 -36.82 -0.22
N THR A 31 17.66 -36.79 0.21
CA THR A 31 18.90 -37.17 -0.50
C THR A 31 19.66 -36.12 -1.33
N ASN A 32 20.86 -35.83 -0.80
CA ASN A 32 22.06 -35.23 -1.38
C ASN A 32 22.20 -35.34 -2.91
N ASN A 33 22.55 -34.22 -3.54
CA ASN A 33 23.64 -34.15 -4.52
C ASN A 33 24.07 -32.69 -4.72
N ASP A 34 25.38 -32.46 -4.65
CA ASP A 34 26.05 -31.21 -5.01
C ASP A 34 25.64 -30.77 -6.43
N LEU A 35 25.17 -29.52 -6.57
CA LEU A 35 24.97 -28.90 -7.87
C LEU A 35 25.89 -27.69 -7.99
N GLN A 36 26.95 -27.94 -8.74
CA GLN A 36 27.96 -27.03 -9.27
C GLN A 36 27.27 -25.88 -10.04
N ILE A 37 27.52 -24.64 -9.62
CA ILE A 37 27.05 -23.44 -10.32
C ILE A 37 28.10 -23.08 -11.38
N ASP A 38 27.80 -23.37 -12.65
CA ASP A 38 28.54 -22.80 -13.78
C ASP A 38 28.02 -21.38 -14.08
N PRO A 39 28.90 -20.42 -14.40
CA PRO A 39 28.51 -19.03 -14.63
C PRO A 39 27.90 -18.91 -16.03
N VAL A 40 26.57 -18.74 -16.10
CA VAL A 40 25.92 -18.38 -17.36
C VAL A 40 26.18 -16.90 -17.66
N SER A 41 26.81 -16.70 -18.81
CA SER A 41 27.18 -15.44 -19.44
C SER A 41 26.02 -14.44 -19.56
N SER A 42 26.40 -13.16 -19.38
CA SER A 42 25.60 -11.94 -19.35
C SER A 42 24.93 -11.51 -20.66
N GLU A 43 24.23 -12.40 -21.36
CA GLU A 43 23.62 -12.10 -22.67
C GLU A 43 22.10 -12.37 -22.76
N ILE A 44 21.34 -12.20 -21.67
CA ILE A 44 19.85 -12.29 -21.70
C ILE A 44 19.17 -11.06 -21.08
N ALA A 45 19.69 -9.85 -21.30
CA ALA A 45 19.14 -8.65 -20.63
C ALA A 45 18.69 -7.50 -21.56
N THR A 46 18.61 -7.70 -22.87
CA THR A 46 18.26 -6.60 -23.79
C THR A 46 17.30 -6.95 -24.93
N SER A 47 16.78 -8.18 -25.00
CA SER A 47 15.84 -8.59 -26.07
C SER A 47 14.41 -8.94 -25.60
N GLN A 48 14.09 -8.75 -24.31
CA GLN A 48 12.73 -8.96 -23.78
C GLN A 48 12.01 -7.68 -23.32
N ILE A 49 12.58 -6.49 -23.57
CA ILE A 49 11.97 -5.21 -23.16
C ILE A 49 11.04 -4.61 -24.24
N ASP A 50 11.07 -5.10 -25.48
CA ASP A 50 10.34 -4.49 -26.60
C ASP A 50 9.00 -5.19 -26.97
N ASN A 51 8.41 -6.01 -26.09
CA ASN A 51 7.12 -6.68 -26.37
C ASN A 51 6.13 -6.66 -25.19
N LEU A 52 6.10 -5.59 -24.40
CA LEU A 52 4.89 -5.26 -23.64
C LEU A 52 3.87 -4.72 -24.65
N SER A 53 2.93 -5.56 -25.09
CA SER A 53 1.71 -5.06 -25.72
C SER A 53 1.09 -4.07 -24.75
N LYS A 54 1.08 -2.77 -25.08
CA LYS A 54 0.40 -1.76 -24.26
C LYS A 54 -1.02 -2.26 -23.97
N ILE A 55 -1.35 -2.44 -22.69
CA ILE A 55 -2.73 -2.73 -22.29
C ILE A 55 -3.63 -1.64 -22.85
N ALA A 56 -4.74 -2.03 -23.48
CA ALA A 56 -5.70 -1.06 -23.97
C ALA A 56 -6.49 -0.46 -22.81
N ILE A 57 -6.77 0.84 -22.91
CA ILE A 57 -7.51 1.61 -21.91
C ILE A 57 -8.87 1.96 -22.50
N VAL A 58 -9.94 1.61 -21.80
CA VAL A 58 -11.32 1.95 -22.12
C VAL A 58 -11.76 3.08 -21.19
N ASN A 59 -12.03 4.26 -21.74
CA ASN A 59 -12.43 5.43 -20.96
C ASN A 59 -13.96 5.54 -20.91
N ILE A 60 -14.51 5.81 -19.73
CA ILE A 60 -15.91 6.21 -19.54
C ILE A 60 -15.98 7.71 -19.27
N TYR A 61 -16.89 8.40 -19.95
CA TYR A 61 -17.17 9.82 -19.80
C TYR A 61 -18.58 10.05 -19.25
N SER A 62 -18.80 11.19 -18.59
CA SER A 62 -20.12 11.58 -18.05
C SER A 62 -21.24 11.68 -19.10
N THR A 63 -20.89 11.75 -20.39
CA THR A 63 -21.87 11.76 -21.49
C THR A 63 -22.30 10.38 -21.95
N ASP A 64 -21.70 9.31 -21.45
CA ASP A 64 -22.02 7.94 -21.87
C ASP A 64 -23.36 7.50 -21.27
N THR A 65 -24.25 7.00 -22.13
CA THR A 65 -25.62 6.64 -21.72
C THR A 65 -25.82 5.15 -21.44
N ASP A 66 -24.89 4.29 -21.92
CA ASP A 66 -24.96 2.83 -21.82
C ASP A 66 -23.73 2.26 -21.10
N ILE A 67 -23.41 2.83 -19.92
CA ILE A 67 -22.25 2.43 -19.09
C ILE A 67 -22.16 0.91 -18.90
N LYS A 68 -23.31 0.26 -18.69
CA LYS A 68 -23.37 -1.19 -18.52
C LYS A 68 -22.80 -1.95 -19.72
N GLN A 69 -23.22 -1.59 -20.93
CA GLN A 69 -22.77 -2.24 -22.15
C GLN A 69 -21.26 -2.00 -22.35
N ILE A 70 -20.80 -0.77 -22.11
CA ILE A 70 -19.37 -0.43 -22.22
C ILE A 70 -18.55 -1.33 -21.32
N VAL A 71 -18.93 -1.48 -20.05
CA VAL A 71 -18.21 -2.31 -19.06
C VAL A 71 -18.27 -3.80 -19.41
N GLU A 72 -19.41 -4.30 -19.89
CA GLU A 72 -19.57 -5.71 -20.29
C GLU A 72 -18.75 -6.08 -21.54
N ASP A 73 -18.40 -5.12 -22.39
CA ASP A 73 -17.61 -5.32 -23.61
C ASP A 73 -16.09 -5.28 -23.36
N ILE A 74 -15.64 -4.91 -22.15
CA ILE A 74 -14.21 -4.83 -21.79
C ILE A 74 -13.59 -6.22 -21.70
N SER A 75 -12.44 -6.40 -22.34
CA SER A 75 -11.69 -7.65 -22.28
C SER A 75 -10.89 -7.77 -20.97
N PRO A 76 -10.62 -8.99 -20.45
CA PRO A 76 -9.87 -9.19 -19.18
C PRO A 76 -8.44 -8.60 -19.13
N ASN A 77 -7.89 -8.17 -20.27
CA ASN A 77 -6.56 -7.58 -20.39
C ASN A 77 -6.61 -6.07 -20.66
N GLU A 78 -7.76 -5.43 -20.46
CA GLU A 78 -7.98 -4.00 -20.66
C GLU A 78 -8.21 -3.31 -19.31
N ILE A 79 -7.86 -2.03 -19.25
CA ILE A 79 -8.07 -1.19 -18.07
C ILE A 79 -9.28 -0.31 -18.30
N LEU A 80 -10.20 -0.31 -17.33
CA LEU A 80 -11.28 0.66 -17.27
C LEU A 80 -10.76 1.95 -16.64
N ALA A 81 -10.88 3.09 -17.31
CA ALA A 81 -10.48 4.39 -16.81
C ALA A 81 -11.70 5.31 -16.68
N ILE A 82 -11.86 5.95 -15.51
CA ILE A 82 -13.01 6.80 -15.19
C ILE A 82 -12.53 8.03 -14.43
N ASP A 83 -12.99 9.22 -14.82
CA ASP A 83 -12.76 10.41 -14.00
C ASP A 83 -13.59 10.36 -12.70
N SER A 84 -13.01 10.78 -11.58
CA SER A 84 -13.66 10.79 -10.26
C SER A 84 -15.01 11.50 -10.26
N SER A 85 -15.16 12.61 -10.99
CA SER A 85 -16.44 13.32 -11.11
C SER A 85 -17.49 12.48 -11.84
N THR A 86 -17.08 11.76 -12.89
CA THR A 86 -17.96 10.85 -13.64
C THR A 86 -18.40 9.67 -12.77
N LEU A 87 -17.48 9.04 -12.04
CA LEU A 87 -17.80 7.92 -11.15
C LEU A 87 -18.72 8.35 -10.00
N SER A 88 -18.58 9.58 -9.51
CA SER A 88 -19.43 10.13 -8.44
C SER A 88 -20.89 10.30 -8.86
N GLU A 89 -21.17 10.39 -10.17
CA GLU A 89 -22.52 10.54 -10.73
C GLU A 89 -23.21 9.20 -11.01
N PHE A 90 -22.48 8.07 -10.91
CA PHE A 90 -23.04 6.76 -11.20
C PHE A 90 -24.17 6.40 -10.24
N SER A 91 -25.23 5.83 -10.79
CA SER A 91 -26.29 5.19 -10.04
C SER A 91 -25.78 3.92 -9.34
N ILE A 92 -26.58 3.42 -8.38
CA ILE A 92 -26.29 2.17 -7.66
C ILE A 92 -26.07 0.99 -8.63
N ASN A 93 -26.82 0.94 -9.74
CA ASN A 93 -26.72 -0.16 -10.70
C ASN A 93 -25.43 -0.06 -11.55
N GLU A 94 -25.03 1.15 -11.92
CA GLU A 94 -23.77 1.39 -12.64
C GLU A 94 -22.57 1.06 -11.74
N GLY A 95 -22.59 1.52 -10.48
CA GLY A 95 -21.58 1.15 -9.48
C GLY A 95 -21.51 -0.37 -9.24
N ALA A 96 -22.66 -1.06 -9.22
CA ALA A 96 -22.69 -2.52 -9.13
C ALA A 96 -22.07 -3.21 -10.35
N THR A 97 -22.22 -2.64 -11.55
CA THR A 97 -21.63 -3.19 -12.78
C THR A 97 -20.11 -3.05 -12.76
N VAL A 98 -19.58 -1.89 -12.34
CA VAL A 98 -18.13 -1.69 -12.16
C VAL A 98 -17.57 -2.67 -11.10
N LYS A 99 -18.30 -2.88 -10.00
CA LYS A 99 -17.92 -3.86 -8.98
C LYS A 99 -17.79 -5.28 -9.56
N GLU A 100 -18.77 -5.71 -10.34
CA GLU A 100 -18.74 -7.05 -10.96
C GLU A 100 -17.55 -7.19 -11.92
N ALA A 101 -17.26 -6.16 -12.72
CA ALA A 101 -16.08 -6.13 -13.59
C ALA A 101 -14.77 -6.26 -12.79
N LEU A 102 -14.63 -5.52 -11.68
CA LEU A 102 -13.48 -5.62 -10.79
C LEU A 102 -13.29 -7.04 -10.25
N TYR A 103 -14.33 -7.67 -9.69
CA TYR A 103 -14.23 -9.04 -9.17
C TYR A 103 -13.97 -10.12 -10.23
N ASN A 104 -14.23 -9.79 -11.50
CA ASN A 104 -13.89 -10.61 -12.67
C ASN A 104 -12.47 -10.35 -13.20
N GLY A 105 -11.72 -9.45 -12.56
CA GLY A 105 -10.32 -9.17 -12.87
C GLY A 105 -10.10 -8.02 -13.83
N ILE A 106 -11.13 -7.24 -14.18
CA ILE A 106 -10.96 -6.01 -14.97
C ILE A 106 -10.46 -4.90 -14.05
N PRO A 107 -9.23 -4.41 -14.19
CA PRO A 107 -8.69 -3.33 -13.37
C PRO A 107 -9.37 -1.98 -13.67
N LEU A 108 -9.37 -1.11 -12.67
CA LEU A 108 -9.92 0.25 -12.72
C LEU A 108 -8.82 1.27 -12.41
N VAL A 109 -8.75 2.35 -13.19
CA VAL A 109 -8.02 3.57 -12.88
C VAL A 109 -9.03 4.71 -12.73
N ILE A 110 -8.92 5.44 -11.63
CA ILE A 110 -9.70 6.63 -11.35
C ILE A 110 -8.78 7.83 -11.40
N SER A 111 -9.17 8.85 -12.18
CA SER A 111 -8.47 10.13 -12.23
C SER A 111 -9.06 11.11 -11.22
N GLY A 112 -8.24 11.64 -10.33
CA GLY A 112 -8.64 12.55 -9.24
C GLY A 112 -9.09 11.82 -7.97
N ASP A 113 -9.98 12.48 -7.22
CA ASP A 113 -10.34 12.11 -5.85
C ASP A 113 -10.94 10.70 -5.76
N SER A 114 -10.27 9.86 -4.97
CA SER A 114 -10.65 8.47 -4.73
C SER A 114 -11.91 8.30 -3.87
N THR A 115 -12.44 9.34 -3.24
CA THR A 115 -13.73 9.27 -2.50
C THR A 115 -14.90 8.85 -3.39
N SER A 116 -14.79 9.06 -4.71
CA SER A 116 -15.72 8.57 -5.72
C SER A 116 -15.92 7.03 -5.71
N LEU A 117 -14.95 6.27 -5.15
CA LEU A 117 -15.09 4.83 -4.93
C LEU A 117 -16.27 4.46 -4.03
N MET A 118 -16.75 5.37 -3.18
CA MET A 118 -17.93 5.14 -2.33
C MET A 118 -19.21 4.84 -3.13
N THR A 119 -19.23 5.16 -4.42
CA THR A 119 -20.32 4.77 -5.33
C THR A 119 -20.35 3.26 -5.60
N ILE A 120 -19.21 2.57 -5.50
CA ILE A 120 -19.06 1.13 -5.73
C ILE A 120 -19.38 0.35 -4.44
N LYS A 121 -20.66 0.31 -4.07
CA LYS A 121 -21.11 -0.32 -2.81
C LYS A 121 -20.91 -1.83 -2.77
N GLY A 122 -20.61 -2.39 -1.60
CA GLY A 122 -20.45 -3.84 -1.45
C GLY A 122 -19.02 -4.35 -1.63
N MET A 123 -18.03 -3.46 -1.68
CA MET A 123 -16.62 -3.78 -1.91
C MET A 123 -15.78 -3.15 -0.82
N SER A 124 -14.76 -3.84 -0.31
CA SER A 124 -13.81 -3.24 0.61
C SER A 124 -12.98 -2.17 -0.11
N LEU A 125 -12.97 -0.94 0.39
CA LEU A 125 -12.36 0.24 -0.25
C LEU A 125 -11.19 0.78 0.58
N VAL A 126 -10.15 1.26 -0.11
CA VAL A 126 -9.11 2.10 0.47
C VAL A 126 -8.93 3.34 -0.40
N MET A 127 -8.94 4.51 0.22
CA MET A 127 -9.04 5.80 -0.45
C MET A 127 -8.03 6.80 0.14
N ASN A 128 -7.43 7.61 -0.72
CA ASN A 128 -6.71 8.83 -0.36
C ASN A 128 -7.40 10.02 -1.06
N GLU A 129 -7.93 10.97 -0.28
CA GLU A 129 -8.66 12.14 -0.82
C GLU A 129 -7.74 13.08 -1.62
N ASN A 130 -6.43 13.03 -1.36
CA ASN A 130 -5.43 13.85 -2.03
C ASN A 130 -4.78 13.14 -3.24
N ALA A 131 -5.24 11.93 -3.60
CA ALA A 131 -4.68 11.22 -4.75
C ALA A 131 -5.09 11.90 -6.06
N ASP A 132 -4.13 12.04 -6.97
CA ASP A 132 -4.34 12.48 -8.35
C ASP A 132 -4.78 11.31 -9.25
N ALA A 133 -4.43 10.07 -8.87
CA ALA A 133 -4.98 8.87 -9.48
C ALA A 133 -5.07 7.72 -8.47
N THR A 134 -6.07 6.85 -8.65
CA THR A 134 -6.22 5.61 -7.88
C THR A 134 -6.40 4.42 -8.79
N ALA A 135 -5.57 3.39 -8.63
CA ALA A 135 -5.75 2.11 -9.29
C ALA A 135 -6.38 1.08 -8.35
N VAL A 136 -7.27 0.26 -8.89
CA VAL A 136 -7.91 -0.86 -8.21
C VAL A 136 -7.79 -2.10 -9.08
N TYR A 137 -7.30 -3.19 -8.49
CA TYR A 137 -7.26 -4.49 -9.14
C TYR A 137 -7.70 -5.56 -8.16
N CYS A 138 -8.68 -6.38 -8.54
CA CYS A 138 -9.06 -7.56 -7.77
C CYS A 138 -8.60 -8.79 -8.53
N ASP A 139 -7.74 -9.59 -7.89
CA ASP A 139 -7.26 -10.83 -8.49
C ASP A 139 -8.45 -11.82 -8.63
N PRO A 140 -8.78 -12.27 -9.86
CA PRO A 140 -9.95 -13.12 -10.07
C PRO A 140 -9.80 -14.52 -9.45
N VAL A 141 -8.58 -14.97 -9.16
CA VAL A 141 -8.26 -16.28 -8.59
C VAL A 141 -8.19 -16.21 -7.06
N THR A 142 -7.38 -15.30 -6.51
CA THR A 142 -7.15 -15.21 -5.06
C THR A 142 -8.18 -14.37 -4.34
N LYS A 143 -8.91 -13.51 -5.06
CA LYS A 143 -9.87 -12.51 -4.53
C LYS A 143 -9.24 -11.45 -3.62
N VAL A 144 -7.91 -11.32 -3.62
CA VAL A 144 -7.22 -10.19 -3.00
C VAL A 144 -7.51 -8.93 -3.78
N ILE A 145 -7.88 -7.85 -3.06
CA ILE A 145 -8.11 -6.53 -3.65
C ILE A 145 -6.87 -5.68 -3.40
N TYR A 146 -6.31 -5.14 -4.48
CA TYR A 146 -5.17 -4.25 -4.48
C TYR A 146 -5.62 -2.83 -4.81
N TYR A 147 -5.17 -1.87 -4.01
CA TYR A 147 -5.32 -0.45 -4.21
C TYR A 147 -3.95 0.20 -4.38
N LEU A 148 -3.84 1.17 -5.29
CA LEU A 148 -2.74 2.12 -5.31
C LEU A 148 -3.30 3.54 -5.36
N SER A 149 -2.85 4.41 -4.46
CA SER A 149 -3.11 5.85 -4.51
C SER A 149 -1.85 6.62 -4.87
N VAL A 150 -1.91 7.49 -5.88
CA VAL A 150 -0.75 8.26 -6.34
C VAL A 150 -1.05 9.75 -6.20
N GLU A 151 -0.22 10.44 -5.42
CA GLU A 151 -0.17 11.91 -5.33
C GLU A 151 1.11 12.36 -6.08
N SER A 152 0.91 12.87 -7.29
CA SER A 152 1.98 13.28 -8.22
C SER A 152 1.47 14.35 -9.18
N GLU A 153 2.23 15.44 -9.31
CA GLU A 153 1.82 16.62 -10.09
C GLU A 153 1.52 16.37 -11.58
N ASN A 154 2.09 15.33 -12.21
CA ASN A 154 2.08 15.24 -13.69
C ASN A 154 1.92 13.84 -14.30
N ASN A 155 2.03 12.75 -13.55
CA ASN A 155 2.07 11.40 -14.14
C ASN A 155 1.35 10.32 -13.32
N ALA A 156 0.41 10.72 -12.46
CA ALA A 156 -0.28 9.80 -11.56
C ALA A 156 -1.00 8.65 -12.30
N GLU A 157 -1.71 8.94 -13.40
CA GLU A 157 -2.41 7.92 -14.20
C GLU A 157 -1.48 6.93 -14.91
N GLU A 158 -0.34 7.43 -15.42
CA GLU A 158 0.69 6.60 -16.07
C GLU A 158 1.27 5.61 -15.06
N ILE A 159 1.66 6.14 -13.89
CA ILE A 159 2.14 5.36 -12.75
C ILE A 159 1.12 4.30 -12.32
N ALA A 160 -0.16 4.68 -12.20
CA ALA A 160 -1.25 3.77 -11.81
C ALA A 160 -1.45 2.64 -12.83
N THR A 161 -1.37 2.97 -14.13
CA THR A 161 -1.49 2.02 -15.24
C THR A 161 -0.32 1.03 -15.29
N GLU A 162 0.91 1.52 -15.12
CA GLU A 162 2.11 0.67 -15.04
C GLU A 162 2.08 -0.26 -13.83
N TRP A 163 1.59 0.23 -12.69
CA TRP A 163 1.44 -0.57 -11.49
C TRP A 163 0.41 -1.70 -11.68
N ILE A 164 -0.74 -1.44 -12.30
CA ILE A 164 -1.74 -2.48 -12.63
C ILE A 164 -1.08 -3.59 -13.46
N GLN A 165 -0.31 -3.21 -14.49
CA GLN A 165 0.40 -4.18 -15.34
C GLN A 165 1.36 -5.05 -14.52
N SER A 166 2.08 -4.46 -13.55
CA SER A 166 2.93 -5.22 -12.63
C SER A 166 2.11 -6.23 -11.81
N LYS A 167 0.99 -5.81 -11.22
CA LYS A 167 0.16 -6.68 -10.37
C LYS A 167 -0.48 -7.83 -11.12
N MET A 168 -1.01 -7.59 -12.32
CA MET A 168 -1.57 -8.66 -13.16
C MET A 168 -0.53 -9.72 -13.54
N ASN A 169 0.72 -9.31 -13.72
CA ASN A 169 1.82 -10.22 -14.01
C ASN A 169 2.28 -11.00 -12.77
N GLU A 170 2.30 -10.37 -11.59
CA GLU A 170 2.67 -11.01 -10.31
C GLU A 170 1.67 -12.10 -9.89
N THR A 171 0.38 -11.90 -10.14
CA THR A 171 -0.69 -12.84 -9.72
C THR A 171 -0.87 -14.03 -10.65
N SER A 172 -0.24 -14.00 -11.83
CA SER A 172 -0.32 -15.07 -12.83
C SER A 172 0.27 -16.38 -12.29
N GLY A 173 -0.60 -17.33 -11.93
CA GLY A 173 -0.21 -18.69 -11.50
C GLY A 173 -0.36 -18.96 -10.00
N LEU A 174 -0.99 -18.07 -9.23
CA LEU A 174 -1.35 -18.34 -7.84
C LEU A 174 -2.48 -19.39 -7.75
N SER A 175 -2.42 -20.28 -6.75
CA SER A 175 -3.49 -21.25 -6.48
C SER A 175 -4.51 -20.65 -5.50
N ALA A 176 -5.78 -21.00 -5.70
CA ALA A 176 -6.90 -20.56 -4.88
C ALA A 176 -6.93 -21.28 -3.52
N ASP A 177 -5.95 -21.00 -2.65
CA ASP A 177 -5.94 -21.49 -1.27
C ASP A 177 -5.97 -20.29 -0.29
N SER A 178 -7.13 -20.12 0.35
CA SER A 178 -7.39 -19.38 1.61
C SER A 178 -6.94 -17.91 1.72
N TYR A 179 -7.03 -17.10 0.67
CA TYR A 179 -7.01 -15.63 0.79
C TYR A 179 -8.43 -15.07 0.83
N GLY A 180 -9.22 -15.49 1.82
CA GLY A 180 -10.50 -14.83 2.10
C GLY A 180 -10.25 -13.51 2.79
N ASP A 181 -10.71 -12.41 2.19
CA ASP A 181 -10.80 -11.06 2.78
C ASP A 181 -9.44 -10.39 3.11
N VAL A 182 -8.52 -10.38 2.13
CA VAL A 182 -7.30 -9.56 2.18
C VAL A 182 -7.43 -8.35 1.26
N VAL A 183 -7.13 -7.18 1.80
CA VAL A 183 -6.98 -5.93 1.05
C VAL A 183 -5.56 -5.44 1.21
N VAL A 184 -4.89 -5.15 0.10
CA VAL A 184 -3.56 -4.54 0.07
C VAL A 184 -3.70 -3.14 -0.51
N SER A 185 -3.23 -2.14 0.21
CA SER A 185 -3.16 -0.77 -0.27
C SER A 185 -1.72 -0.33 -0.34
N GLU A 186 -1.34 0.27 -1.46
CA GLU A 186 -0.08 0.97 -1.64
C GLU A 186 -0.40 2.46 -1.87
N GLY A 187 0.51 3.35 -1.53
CA GLY A 187 0.34 4.77 -1.84
C GLY A 187 1.67 5.47 -2.02
N TRP A 188 1.78 6.32 -3.04
CA TRP A 188 3.01 7.00 -3.42
C TRP A 188 2.77 8.51 -3.47
N ARG A 189 3.47 9.25 -2.61
CA ARG A 189 3.48 10.71 -2.60
C ARG A 189 4.86 11.23 -2.95
N TYR A 190 4.93 12.01 -4.03
CA TYR A 190 6.13 12.75 -4.40
C TYR A 190 6.19 14.03 -3.56
N CYS A 191 7.11 14.05 -2.62
CA CYS A 191 7.41 15.22 -1.80
C CYS A 191 8.36 16.17 -2.57
N GLN A 192 8.68 17.32 -1.98
CA GLN A 192 9.57 18.32 -2.60
C GLN A 192 10.86 17.70 -3.19
N ASP A 193 11.26 18.23 -4.36
CA ASP A 193 12.54 17.95 -5.04
C ASP A 193 12.93 16.47 -5.13
N THR A 194 11.97 15.58 -5.36
CA THR A 194 12.11 14.12 -5.63
C THR A 194 12.16 13.17 -4.41
N THR A 195 12.01 13.68 -3.18
CA THR A 195 11.79 12.80 -2.01
C THR A 195 10.47 12.05 -2.16
N LYS A 196 10.39 10.79 -1.72
CA LYS A 196 9.14 10.03 -1.76
C LYS A 196 8.73 9.52 -0.38
N LEU A 197 7.43 9.58 -0.15
CA LEU A 197 6.74 8.86 0.93
C LEU A 197 5.97 7.72 0.24
N ASN A 198 6.34 6.48 0.54
CA ASN A 198 5.62 5.30 0.07
C ASN A 198 4.96 4.59 1.25
N VAL A 199 3.70 4.23 1.11
CA VAL A 199 2.94 3.44 2.09
C VAL A 199 2.57 2.07 1.49
N SER A 200 2.50 1.06 2.34
CA SER A 200 1.96 -0.25 2.00
C SER A 200 1.27 -0.84 3.21
N THR A 201 -0.01 -1.14 3.11
CA THR A 201 -0.82 -1.65 4.22
C THR A 201 -1.61 -2.86 3.81
N VAL A 202 -1.51 -3.91 4.62
CA VAL A 202 -2.24 -5.16 4.42
C VAL A 202 -3.28 -5.27 5.53
N TYR A 203 -4.55 -5.33 5.13
CA TYR A 203 -5.68 -5.63 6.00
C TYR A 203 -6.10 -7.07 5.74
N GLU A 204 -6.11 -7.89 6.79
CA GLU A 204 -6.49 -9.30 6.70
C GLU A 204 -7.56 -9.61 7.74
N LYS A 205 -8.71 -10.10 7.29
CA LYS A 205 -9.73 -10.64 8.20
C LYS A 205 -9.27 -11.99 8.74
N LEU A 206 -9.14 -12.08 10.06
CA LEU A 206 -8.70 -13.29 10.74
C LEU A 206 -9.84 -14.26 11.06
N GLY A 207 -11.09 -13.79 10.98
CA GLY A 207 -12.29 -14.56 11.24
C GLY A 207 -13.31 -13.80 12.08
N GLU A 208 -14.35 -14.53 12.48
CA GLU A 208 -15.46 -14.02 13.27
C GLU A 208 -15.71 -14.93 14.48
N GLY A 209 -16.04 -14.33 15.62
CA GLY A 209 -16.23 -15.04 16.89
C GLY A 209 -16.77 -14.11 17.95
N ASN A 210 -17.56 -14.64 18.90
CA ASN A 210 -18.15 -13.87 20.01
C ASN A 210 -18.90 -12.59 19.59
N GLY A 211 -19.53 -12.60 18.41
CA GLY A 211 -20.23 -11.43 17.88
C GLY A 211 -19.30 -10.31 17.41
N LYS A 212 -18.04 -10.60 17.11
CA LYS A 212 -17.05 -9.68 16.52
C LYS A 212 -16.39 -10.28 15.27
N LYS A 213 -15.92 -9.39 14.40
CA LYS A 213 -14.97 -9.67 13.32
C LYS A 213 -13.58 -9.20 13.77
N PHE A 214 -12.53 -9.90 13.35
CA PHE A 214 -11.16 -9.57 13.74
C PHE A 214 -10.31 -9.28 12.50
N TYR A 215 -9.51 -8.22 12.56
CA TYR A 215 -8.63 -7.81 11.47
C TYR A 215 -7.20 -7.64 11.99
N ALA A 216 -6.22 -8.20 11.28
CA ALA A 216 -4.83 -7.81 11.41
C ALA A 216 -4.52 -6.72 10.39
N VAL A 217 -3.86 -5.68 10.84
CA VAL A 217 -3.36 -4.59 10.00
C VAL A 217 -1.85 -4.57 10.10
N LYS A 218 -1.18 -4.78 8.96
CA LYS A 218 0.27 -4.62 8.84
C LYS A 218 0.52 -3.36 8.05
N TYR A 219 1.16 -2.39 8.69
CA TYR A 219 1.57 -1.15 8.07
C TYR A 219 2.98 -1.26 7.50
N GLY A 220 3.25 -0.40 6.54
CA GLY A 220 4.54 -0.19 5.91
C GLY A 220 4.62 1.28 5.54
N LEU A 221 5.62 1.97 6.08
CA LEU A 221 5.93 3.35 5.72
C LEU A 221 7.40 3.39 5.32
N GLN A 222 7.66 3.86 4.10
CA GLN A 222 8.99 4.02 3.56
C GLN A 222 9.26 5.48 3.22
N SER A 223 10.41 5.96 3.67
CA SER A 223 10.96 7.23 3.26
C SER A 223 12.07 6.99 2.24
N VAL A 224 12.04 7.74 1.14
CA VAL A 224 13.08 7.74 0.09
C VAL A 224 13.66 9.15 0.02
N PRO A 225 14.66 9.48 0.86
CA PRO A 225 15.33 10.77 0.81
C PRO A 225 16.18 10.91 -0.46
N THR A 226 16.47 12.14 -0.84
CA THR A 226 17.39 12.49 -1.94
C THR A 226 18.74 12.93 -1.38
N THR A 227 19.72 13.23 -2.23
CA THR A 227 21.12 13.49 -1.82
C THR A 227 21.27 14.53 -0.70
N ASP A 228 20.45 15.57 -0.68
CA ASP A 228 20.55 16.68 0.29
C ASP A 228 19.55 16.56 1.45
N TYR A 229 18.70 15.54 1.42
CA TYR A 229 17.57 15.37 2.34
C TYR A 229 17.87 14.20 3.27
N ARG A 230 17.39 14.27 4.51
CA ARG A 230 17.53 13.18 5.46
C ARG A 230 16.24 12.91 6.19
N THR A 231 15.91 11.64 6.40
CA THR A 231 14.76 11.25 7.22
C THR A 231 15.11 11.42 8.69
N ALA A 232 14.32 12.23 9.40
CA ALA A 232 14.46 12.50 10.83
C ALA A 232 13.46 11.68 11.64
N ASP A 233 12.19 11.67 11.22
CA ASP A 233 11.15 10.92 11.93
C ASP A 233 10.25 10.19 10.95
N MET A 234 9.66 9.09 11.42
CA MET A 234 8.59 8.39 10.74
C MET A 234 7.50 8.03 11.75
N THR A 235 6.24 8.31 11.43
CA THR A 235 5.10 8.06 12.33
C THR A 235 3.98 7.36 11.56
N ILE A 236 3.36 6.38 12.21
CA ILE A 236 2.10 5.78 11.75
C ILE A 236 1.11 5.87 12.90
N SER A 237 -0.10 6.32 12.62
CA SER A 237 -1.16 6.43 13.61
C SER A 237 -2.53 6.07 13.05
N CYS A 238 -3.40 5.54 13.91
CA CYS A 238 -4.78 5.22 13.62
C CYS A 238 -5.59 5.35 14.91
N ASP A 239 -6.54 6.29 14.93
CA ASP A 239 -7.61 6.28 15.93
C ASP A 239 -8.68 5.30 15.45
N VAL A 240 -8.65 4.10 16.03
CA VAL A 240 -9.51 3.00 15.60
C VAL A 240 -10.97 3.38 15.79
N LYS A 241 -11.36 4.21 16.76
CA LYS A 241 -12.78 4.54 16.98
C LYS A 241 -13.25 5.79 16.25
N HIS A 242 -12.36 6.54 15.60
CA HIS A 242 -12.66 7.85 15.02
C HIS A 242 -13.85 7.83 14.06
N LEU A 243 -13.82 6.93 13.07
CA LEU A 243 -14.85 6.82 12.03
C LEU A 243 -15.93 5.79 12.37
N ASN A 244 -15.66 4.90 13.32
CA ASN A 244 -16.61 3.90 13.78
C ASN A 244 -16.42 3.58 15.27
N SER A 245 -17.39 3.95 16.10
CA SER A 245 -17.31 3.76 17.56
C SER A 245 -17.44 2.30 18.04
N ILE A 246 -17.82 1.36 17.17
CA ILE A 246 -18.07 -0.05 17.55
C ILE A 246 -16.96 -1.02 17.10
N GLN A 247 -15.74 -0.50 16.97
CA GLN A 247 -14.50 -1.24 16.79
C GLN A 247 -13.51 -0.94 17.91
N ASP A 248 -12.67 -1.91 18.30
CA ASP A 248 -11.74 -1.81 19.43
C ASP A 248 -10.33 -2.23 19.01
N LEU A 249 -9.31 -1.52 19.48
CA LEU A 249 -7.90 -1.90 19.39
C LEU A 249 -7.61 -3.00 20.41
N ILE A 250 -7.19 -4.18 19.94
CA ILE A 250 -6.94 -5.35 20.82
C ILE A 250 -5.49 -5.42 21.26
N SER A 251 -4.59 -5.27 20.30
CA SER A 251 -3.14 -5.39 20.52
C SER A 251 -2.40 -4.70 19.39
N TYR A 252 -1.17 -4.30 19.64
CA TYR A 252 -0.31 -3.67 18.64
C TYR A 252 1.15 -3.97 18.96
N ALA A 253 2.00 -3.80 17.95
CA ALA A 253 3.44 -3.91 18.10
C ALA A 253 4.18 -3.18 16.97
N PRO A 254 5.46 -2.80 17.17
CA PRO A 254 6.25 -2.99 18.38
C PRO A 254 5.91 -1.97 19.49
N THR A 255 6.31 -2.27 20.72
CA THR A 255 6.33 -1.31 21.83
C THR A 255 7.69 -0.59 21.90
N THR A 256 7.82 0.42 22.78
CA THR A 256 9.04 1.22 22.94
C THR A 256 10.31 0.36 23.02
N THR A 257 11.26 0.63 22.14
CA THR A 257 12.54 -0.09 22.03
C THR A 257 13.66 0.88 21.69
N SER A 258 14.83 0.70 22.31
CA SER A 258 16.03 1.51 22.07
C SER A 258 17.30 0.66 22.17
N GLY A 259 18.32 1.01 21.38
CA GLY A 259 19.63 0.36 21.42
C GLY A 259 19.70 -1.03 20.79
N THR A 260 18.68 -1.46 20.05
CA THR A 260 18.67 -2.72 19.29
C THR A 260 18.80 -2.44 17.78
N SER A 261 19.17 -3.46 17.01
CA SER A 261 19.25 -3.37 15.55
C SER A 261 17.97 -3.84 14.85
N SER A 262 17.06 -4.50 15.57
CA SER A 262 15.80 -5.00 15.05
C SER A 262 14.71 -5.02 16.13
N VAL A 263 13.47 -5.03 15.66
CA VAL A 263 12.26 -5.25 16.46
C VAL A 263 11.41 -6.34 15.82
N SER A 264 10.58 -6.99 16.64
CA SER A 264 9.61 -7.97 16.20
C SER A 264 8.20 -7.45 16.45
N VAL A 265 7.33 -7.65 15.48
CA VAL A 265 5.88 -7.48 15.60
C VAL A 265 5.30 -8.87 15.80
N SER A 266 4.50 -9.04 16.84
CA SER A 266 3.87 -10.31 17.18
C SER A 266 2.45 -10.04 17.66
N LEU A 267 1.49 -10.33 16.80
CA LEU A 267 0.06 -10.14 17.02
C LEU A 267 -0.56 -11.53 17.19
N SER A 268 -1.29 -11.75 18.27
CA SER A 268 -1.90 -13.04 18.56
C SER A 268 -3.33 -12.88 19.07
N LEU A 269 -4.24 -13.62 18.45
CA LEU A 269 -5.63 -13.77 18.86
C LEU A 269 -5.84 -15.18 19.39
N SER A 270 -6.17 -15.32 20.68
CA SER A 270 -6.43 -16.62 21.29
C SER A 270 -7.85 -17.10 20.92
N ALA A 271 -8.02 -18.41 20.71
CA ALA A 271 -9.34 -18.99 20.41
C ALA A 271 -10.32 -18.87 21.60
N SER A 272 -9.81 -18.97 22.83
CA SER A 272 -10.63 -18.89 24.05
C SER A 272 -11.28 -17.52 24.24
N ASP A 273 -10.56 -16.45 23.88
CA ASP A 273 -10.99 -15.09 24.19
C ASP A 273 -11.80 -14.50 23.03
N SER A 274 -11.50 -14.93 21.79
CA SER A 274 -12.15 -14.44 20.57
C SER A 274 -13.35 -15.27 20.12
N GLY A 275 -13.43 -16.54 20.50
CA GLY A 275 -14.42 -17.47 19.97
C GLY A 275 -14.19 -17.88 18.51
N VAL A 276 -13.04 -17.49 17.93
CA VAL A 276 -12.62 -17.91 16.57
C VAL A 276 -12.19 -19.38 16.59
N SER A 277 -12.47 -20.10 15.50
CA SER A 277 -12.13 -21.51 15.33
C SER A 277 -10.63 -21.71 15.10
N GLY A 278 -9.83 -21.54 16.15
CA GLY A 278 -8.38 -21.64 16.13
C GLY A 278 -7.71 -20.32 16.51
N GLY A 279 -6.63 -20.38 17.30
CA GLY A 279 -5.84 -19.20 17.60
C GLY A 279 -5.09 -18.75 16.34
N VAL A 280 -5.02 -17.44 16.11
CA VAL A 280 -4.34 -16.86 14.95
C VAL A 280 -3.16 -16.04 15.44
N SER A 281 -1.98 -16.24 14.86
CA SER A 281 -0.78 -15.47 15.17
C SER A 281 -0.13 -14.94 13.90
N LYS A 282 0.21 -13.65 13.89
CA LYS A 282 0.95 -12.97 12.82
C LYS A 282 2.23 -12.39 13.40
N SER A 283 3.35 -12.65 12.73
CA SER A 283 4.64 -12.15 13.19
C SER A 283 5.56 -11.77 12.04
N TRP A 284 6.25 -10.66 12.20
CA TRP A 284 7.32 -10.21 11.29
C TRP A 284 8.31 -9.36 12.07
N GLY A 285 9.39 -8.91 11.43
CA GLY A 285 10.35 -8.01 12.05
C GLY A 285 10.95 -7.06 11.03
N TYR A 286 11.56 -5.99 11.53
CA TYR A 286 12.27 -5.01 10.70
C TYR A 286 13.44 -4.42 11.48
N SER A 287 14.39 -3.85 10.74
CA SER A 287 15.60 -3.25 11.30
C SER A 287 15.29 -1.88 11.91
N VAL A 288 15.87 -1.59 13.08
CA VAL A 288 15.79 -0.29 13.79
C VAL A 288 17.17 0.17 14.25
N GLN A 289 18.22 -0.25 13.54
CA GLN A 289 19.56 0.23 13.84
C GLN A 289 19.61 1.75 13.68
N ASP A 290 20.11 2.44 14.71
CA ASP A 290 20.16 3.91 14.78
C ASP A 290 18.76 4.57 14.78
N VAL A 291 17.74 3.82 15.25
CA VAL A 291 16.36 4.29 15.38
C VAL A 291 15.83 3.98 16.79
N MET A 292 15.22 4.97 17.45
CA MET A 292 14.47 4.77 18.69
C MET A 292 12.98 4.66 18.38
N VAL A 293 12.41 3.51 18.73
CA VAL A 293 10.97 3.28 18.60
C VAL A 293 10.28 3.75 19.87
N ASN A 294 9.33 4.66 19.74
CA ASN A 294 8.49 5.16 20.81
C ASN A 294 7.06 4.68 20.58
N ASP A 295 6.53 3.89 21.52
CA ASP A 295 5.13 3.57 21.59
C ASP A 295 4.37 4.74 22.20
N ARG A 296 3.44 5.31 21.42
CA ARG A 296 2.53 6.38 21.84
C ARG A 296 1.07 5.94 21.76
N SER A 297 0.83 4.63 21.65
CA SER A 297 -0.50 4.05 21.59
C SER A 297 -1.16 4.08 22.97
N ASP A 298 -2.50 4.14 22.98
CA ASP A 298 -3.32 4.11 24.19
C ASP A 298 -4.54 3.20 23.97
N LEU A 299 -4.52 2.01 24.60
CA LEU A 299 -5.64 1.06 24.56
C LEU A 299 -6.92 1.60 25.23
N SER A 300 -6.82 2.59 26.12
CA SER A 300 -8.00 3.17 26.78
C SER A 300 -8.81 4.09 25.86
N THR A 301 -8.18 4.59 24.80
CA THR A 301 -8.81 5.42 23.77
C THR A 301 -8.84 4.75 22.41
N ASP A 302 -8.41 3.49 22.30
CA ASP A 302 -8.27 2.74 21.04
C ASP A 302 -7.40 3.45 19.99
N HIS A 303 -6.41 4.21 20.48
CA HIS A 303 -5.47 4.95 19.63
C HIS A 303 -4.19 4.15 19.44
N PHE A 304 -3.84 3.88 18.19
CA PHE A 304 -2.57 3.29 17.82
C PHE A 304 -1.63 4.38 17.29
N GLU A 305 -0.42 4.49 17.84
CA GLU A 305 0.62 5.38 17.32
C GLU A 305 2.02 4.84 17.61
N THR A 306 2.82 4.74 16.56
CA THR A 306 4.24 4.44 16.68
C THR A 306 5.06 5.55 16.06
N PHE A 307 6.07 6.00 16.81
CA PHE A 307 6.96 7.07 16.41
C PHE A 307 8.40 6.55 16.38
N HIS A 308 9.03 6.65 15.22
CA HIS A 308 10.40 6.24 14.98
C HIS A 308 11.28 7.47 14.86
N ASP A 309 12.08 7.70 15.89
CA ASP A 309 13.11 8.74 15.96
C ASP A 309 14.38 8.21 15.30
N ILE A 310 14.73 8.75 14.13
CA ILE A 310 15.83 8.27 13.30
C ILE A 310 17.02 9.20 13.51
N ASP A 311 18.19 8.65 13.88
CA ASP A 311 19.43 9.42 13.94
C ASP A 311 19.83 9.85 12.52
N GLU A 312 19.44 11.05 12.16
CA GLU A 312 19.57 11.56 10.80
C GLU A 312 21.03 11.93 10.47
N ASP A 313 21.94 11.92 11.45
CA ASP A 313 23.38 12.07 11.24
C ASP A 313 24.07 10.75 10.83
N LYS A 314 23.36 9.62 10.90
CA LYS A 314 23.84 8.31 10.46
C LYS A 314 23.41 8.00 9.03
N ASN A 315 23.94 6.89 8.51
CA ASN A 315 23.58 6.40 7.18
C ASN A 315 22.08 6.16 7.03
N ILE A 316 21.39 5.76 8.10
CA ILE A 316 19.96 5.42 8.08
C ILE A 316 19.09 6.60 7.64
N GLY A 317 19.46 7.84 8.00
CA GLY A 317 18.75 9.04 7.57
C GLY A 317 18.95 9.38 6.10
N THR A 318 20.01 8.88 5.46
CA THR A 318 20.39 9.22 4.06
C THR A 318 19.97 8.18 3.03
N VAL A 319 19.45 7.03 3.47
CA VAL A 319 19.08 5.91 2.59
C VAL A 319 17.57 5.68 2.65
N THR A 320 17.06 4.95 1.66
CA THR A 320 15.70 4.43 1.72
C THR A 320 15.52 3.56 2.95
N TYR A 321 14.56 3.92 3.81
CA TYR A 321 14.27 3.20 5.04
C TYR A 321 12.78 2.96 5.21
N MET A 322 12.42 1.79 5.76
CA MET A 322 11.04 1.36 5.91
C MET A 322 10.77 0.83 7.32
N ILE A 323 9.72 1.33 7.96
CA ILE A 323 9.18 0.82 9.21
C ILE A 323 7.93 -0.02 8.93
N ASN A 324 7.71 -1.07 9.72
CA ASN A 324 6.58 -1.99 9.50
C ASN A 324 5.89 -2.37 10.81
N PRO A 325 5.21 -1.45 11.50
CA PRO A 325 4.44 -1.80 12.70
C PRO A 325 3.11 -2.47 12.33
N GLY A 326 2.34 -2.91 13.32
CA GLY A 326 1.02 -3.49 13.06
C GLY A 326 0.13 -3.54 14.28
N MET A 327 -1.15 -3.75 14.02
CA MET A 327 -2.19 -3.83 15.04
C MET A 327 -3.22 -4.92 14.75
N LEU A 328 -3.97 -5.26 15.78
CA LEU A 328 -5.10 -6.17 15.76
C LEU A 328 -6.34 -5.41 16.22
N VAL A 329 -7.38 -5.41 15.42
CA VAL A 329 -8.64 -4.71 15.69
C VAL A 329 -9.79 -5.71 15.73
N SER A 330 -10.78 -5.45 16.58
CA SER A 330 -12.08 -6.11 16.53
C SER A 330 -13.17 -5.15 16.12
N VAL A 331 -14.17 -5.62 15.39
CA VAL A 331 -15.33 -4.85 14.97
C VAL A 331 -16.58 -5.63 15.35
N SER A 332 -17.62 -4.96 15.84
CA SER A 332 -18.89 -5.65 16.14
C SER A 332 -19.47 -6.33 14.90
N ALA A 333 -19.99 -7.55 15.05
CA ALA A 333 -20.59 -8.30 13.95
C ALA A 333 -21.75 -7.51 13.31
N GLY A 334 -21.83 -7.56 11.97
CA GLY A 334 -22.78 -6.75 11.20
C GLY A 334 -22.34 -5.30 10.95
N SER A 335 -21.18 -4.88 11.48
CA SER A 335 -20.54 -3.61 11.13
C SER A 335 -19.33 -3.82 10.20
N GLN A 336 -18.75 -2.69 9.79
CA GLN A 336 -17.66 -2.54 8.84
C GLN A 336 -16.44 -2.02 9.57
N TYR A 337 -15.26 -2.51 9.22
CA TYR A 337 -14.04 -1.85 9.68
C TYR A 337 -13.92 -0.53 8.92
N TYR A 338 -13.98 0.60 9.63
CA TYR A 338 -13.90 1.92 9.04
C TYR A 338 -12.90 2.77 9.82
N SER A 339 -11.75 3.06 9.21
CA SER A 339 -10.65 3.76 9.86
C SER A 339 -9.98 4.77 8.93
N GLU A 340 -9.17 5.65 9.51
CA GLU A 340 -8.27 6.54 8.81
C GLU A 340 -6.86 6.30 9.32
N ASP A 341 -6.02 5.73 8.45
CA ASP A 341 -4.63 5.45 8.74
C ASP A 341 -3.77 6.61 8.27
N ASN A 342 -2.99 7.18 9.19
CA ASN A 342 -2.17 8.36 8.93
C ASN A 342 -0.69 7.98 8.96
N TYR A 343 0.03 8.37 7.91
CA TYR A 343 1.44 8.13 7.72
C TYR A 343 2.15 9.47 7.65
N GLN A 344 3.29 9.61 8.32
CA GLN A 344 4.03 10.85 8.35
C GLN A 344 5.53 10.60 8.30
N ILE A 345 6.25 11.39 7.51
CA ILE A 345 7.71 11.50 7.56
C ILE A 345 8.10 12.94 7.86
N THR A 346 9.13 13.12 8.69
CA THR A 346 9.82 14.39 8.88
C THR A 346 11.14 14.33 8.14
N GLN A 347 11.44 15.31 7.30
CA GLN A 347 12.72 15.39 6.58
C GLN A 347 13.55 16.55 7.14
N ARG A 348 14.83 16.32 7.46
CA ARG A 348 15.81 17.37 7.72
C ARG A 348 16.39 17.85 6.39
N ILE A 349 16.20 19.13 6.07
CA ILE A 349 16.67 19.76 4.83
C ILE A 349 17.52 20.99 5.14
N PRO A 350 18.55 21.31 4.33
CA PRO A 350 19.31 22.55 4.49
C PRO A 350 18.40 23.78 4.42
N TYR A 351 18.52 24.67 5.40
CA TYR A 351 17.74 25.90 5.41
C TYR A 351 18.40 26.95 4.51
N ASN A 352 17.61 27.76 3.80
CA ASN A 352 18.16 28.86 3.01
C ASN A 352 18.52 30.04 3.92
N HIS A 353 19.76 30.04 4.41
CA HIS A 353 20.29 31.08 5.31
C HIS A 353 20.26 32.47 4.67
N THR A 354 19.36 33.31 5.14
CA THR A 354 19.33 34.74 4.81
C THR A 354 20.00 35.56 5.91
N TRP A 355 19.90 35.11 7.16
CA TRP A 355 20.44 35.78 8.34
C TRP A 355 21.33 34.86 9.17
N VAL A 356 22.25 35.46 9.95
CA VAL A 356 23.22 34.73 10.78
C VAL A 356 22.60 33.94 11.94
N TRP A 357 21.34 34.21 12.29
CA TRP A 357 20.58 33.50 13.31
C TRP A 357 19.59 32.49 12.73
N ASP A 358 19.54 32.35 11.40
CA ASP A 358 18.71 31.34 10.78
C ASP A 358 19.23 29.93 11.17
N PRO A 359 18.31 28.97 11.41
CA PRO A 359 18.73 27.60 11.70
C PRO A 359 19.48 27.02 10.52
N TYR A 360 20.30 26.00 10.77
CA TYR A 360 21.01 25.30 9.70
C TYR A 360 20.11 24.40 8.85
N TYR A 361 19.01 23.94 9.45
CA TYR A 361 18.09 23.00 8.85
C TYR A 361 16.63 23.37 9.15
N SER A 362 15.73 23.05 8.22
CA SER A 362 14.29 22.95 8.48
C SER A 362 13.85 21.49 8.52
N TYR A 363 12.70 21.27 9.15
CA TYR A 363 12.09 19.95 9.34
C TYR A 363 10.67 19.93 8.75
N PRO A 364 10.50 20.04 7.42
CA PRO A 364 9.20 19.84 6.80
C PRO A 364 8.65 18.46 7.12
N VAL A 365 7.33 18.43 7.30
CA VAL A 365 6.54 17.24 7.54
C VAL A 365 5.75 16.93 6.27
N PHE A 366 5.79 15.67 5.85
CA PHE A 366 4.98 15.16 4.76
C PHE A 366 4.16 13.99 5.26
N ASP A 367 2.88 13.99 4.91
CA ASP A 367 1.89 13.05 5.39
C ASP A 367 1.15 12.34 4.25
N MET A 368 0.48 11.25 4.56
CA MET A 368 -0.52 10.63 3.68
C MET A 368 -1.58 10.02 4.59
N SER A 369 -2.84 10.16 4.21
CA SER A 369 -3.95 9.55 4.94
C SER A 369 -4.67 8.57 4.02
N LEU A 370 -4.90 7.36 4.51
CA LEU A 370 -5.70 6.34 3.84
C LEU A 370 -6.97 6.09 4.64
N ARG A 371 -8.11 6.38 4.05
CA ARG A 371 -9.42 6.01 4.59
C ARG A 371 -9.80 4.62 4.10
N VAL A 372 -10.14 3.75 5.04
CA VAL A 372 -10.31 2.31 4.80
C VAL A 372 -11.70 1.89 5.21
N LEU A 373 -12.44 1.24 4.34
CA LEU A 373 -13.76 0.68 4.61
C LEU A 373 -13.79 -0.80 4.18
N LEU A 374 -13.78 -1.75 5.12
CA LEU A 374 -13.80 -3.18 4.81
C LEU A 374 -15.18 -3.80 5.09
N ASP A 375 -15.56 -4.77 4.24
CA ASP A 375 -16.88 -5.43 4.22
C ASP A 375 -18.05 -4.43 3.94
N ALA A 376 -17.81 -3.45 3.05
CA ALA A 376 -18.72 -2.34 2.72
C ALA A 376 -20.11 -2.75 2.19
#